data_AF-A0A645ELF1-F1
#
_entry.id   AF-A0A645ELF1-F1
#
_cell.length_a   1.000
_cell.length_b   1.000
_cell.length_c   1.000
_cell.angle_alpha   90.00
_cell.angle_beta   90.00
_cell.angle_gamma   90.00
#
_symmetry.space_group_name_H-M   'P 1'
#
loop_
_entity.id
_entity.type
_entity.pdbx_description
1 polymer ?
#
loop_
_entity_poly.entity_id
_entity_poly.type
_entity_poly.pdbx_seq_one_letter_code
_entity_poly.pdbx_strand_id
1 'polypeptide(L)'
;MKITDEFSTLFGNAGYCIDFSAVHQTVLPQVIEGGMTLGDILDTDVEESFYIKAEDLPKWEYMKGSKSEMRKTREGFEYNYTEGAIPFPEYLDRPSRTMLTSESTKNRSTHVILDPQTNRLRLLTPRECEKLDGFEPDWTATGMPLRTRYFCMGNALVVGLIERMGKSLLEFAKEYKLLKI
;
A
#
# COMPACT_ATOMS: atom_id res chain seq x y z
N MET A 1 2.45 -36.11 -6.61
CA MET A 1 1.89 -34.88 -7.23
C MET A 1 2.35 -34.86 -8.68
N LYS A 2 1.44 -34.85 -9.66
CA LYS A 2 1.81 -34.86 -11.09
C LYS A 2 1.50 -33.46 -11.61
N ILE A 3 2.52 -32.72 -12.03
CA ILE A 3 2.34 -31.45 -12.74
C ILE A 3 1.85 -31.80 -14.15
N THR A 4 0.78 -31.16 -14.61
CA THR A 4 0.15 -31.42 -15.92
C THR A 4 -0.13 -30.10 -16.60
N ASP A 5 0.07 -30.07 -17.92
CA ASP A 5 -0.25 -28.93 -18.79
C ASP A 5 -1.72 -28.96 -19.27
N GLU A 6 -2.50 -29.96 -18.84
CA GLU A 6 -3.88 -30.21 -19.29
C GLU A 6 -4.93 -29.60 -18.35
N PHE A 7 -4.54 -29.18 -17.14
CA PHE A 7 -5.47 -28.56 -16.20
C PHE A 7 -5.93 -27.19 -16.71
N SER A 8 -7.22 -27.06 -16.97
CA SER A 8 -7.87 -25.78 -17.23
C SER A 8 -9.14 -25.66 -16.42
N THR A 9 -9.31 -24.52 -15.74
CA THR A 9 -10.54 -24.15 -15.06
C THR A 9 -10.67 -22.62 -15.04
N LEU A 10 -11.89 -22.10 -14.98
CA LEU A 10 -12.12 -20.68 -14.78
C LEU A 10 -12.02 -20.38 -13.29
N PHE A 11 -10.99 -19.61 -12.88
CA PHE A 11 -10.86 -19.17 -11.50
C PHE A 11 -11.70 -17.90 -11.27
N GLY A 12 -12.49 -17.89 -10.20
CA GLY A 12 -13.19 -16.69 -9.75
C GLY A 12 -12.23 -15.65 -9.16
N ASN A 13 -12.71 -14.43 -8.92
CA ASN A 13 -11.93 -13.34 -8.32
C ASN A 13 -11.94 -13.33 -6.77
N ALA A 14 -12.68 -14.24 -6.14
CA ALA A 14 -12.63 -14.49 -4.70
C ALA A 14 -12.75 -15.99 -4.39
N GLY A 15 -12.27 -16.40 -3.22
CA GLY A 15 -12.28 -17.80 -2.80
C GLY A 15 -11.46 -18.05 -1.55
N TYR A 16 -11.42 -19.32 -1.14
CA TYR A 16 -10.55 -19.80 -0.07
C TYR A 16 -10.00 -21.19 -0.41
N CYS A 17 -8.91 -21.58 0.23
CA CYS A 17 -8.31 -22.90 0.10
C CYS A 17 -8.13 -23.51 1.49
N ILE A 18 -8.71 -24.68 1.71
CA ILE A 18 -8.60 -25.46 2.94
C ILE A 18 -8.29 -26.89 2.54
N ASP A 19 -7.35 -27.54 3.20
CA ASP A 19 -6.97 -28.95 2.96
C ASP A 19 -6.73 -29.27 1.47
N PHE A 20 -5.97 -28.40 0.80
CA PHE A 20 -5.66 -28.47 -0.63
C PHE A 20 -6.89 -28.43 -1.57
N SER A 21 -8.07 -28.09 -1.04
CA SER A 21 -9.30 -27.92 -1.81
C SER A 21 -9.61 -26.43 -1.93
N ALA A 22 -9.57 -25.93 -3.17
CA ALA A 22 -9.89 -24.54 -3.48
C ALA A 22 -11.36 -24.39 -3.85
N VAL A 23 -12.04 -23.45 -3.21
CA VAL A 23 -13.38 -22.97 -3.58
C VAL A 23 -13.22 -21.55 -4.11
N HIS A 24 -13.79 -21.27 -5.28
CA HIS A 24 -13.74 -19.95 -5.90
C HIS A 24 -15.11 -19.53 -6.44
N GLN A 25 -15.36 -18.22 -6.44
CA GLN A 25 -16.57 -17.62 -6.98
C GLN A 25 -16.24 -16.28 -7.63
N THR A 26 -17.06 -15.89 -8.62
CA THR A 26 -17.03 -14.52 -9.14
C THR A 26 -17.90 -13.65 -8.24
N VAL A 27 -17.30 -12.65 -7.61
CA VAL A 27 -17.96 -11.66 -6.78
C VAL A 27 -17.86 -10.28 -7.42
N LEU A 28 -18.83 -9.42 -7.12
CA LEU A 28 -18.79 -8.01 -7.48
C LEU A 28 -18.41 -7.20 -6.24
N PRO A 29 -17.45 -6.27 -6.33
CA PRO A 29 -17.13 -5.40 -5.21
C PRO A 29 -18.32 -4.51 -4.89
N GLN A 30 -18.69 -4.44 -3.61
CA GLN A 30 -19.66 -3.46 -3.15
C GLN A 30 -18.96 -2.11 -3.02
N VAL A 31 -19.48 -1.09 -3.70
CA VAL A 31 -19.02 0.29 -3.53
C VAL A 31 -19.46 0.77 -2.16
N ILE A 32 -18.51 1.28 -1.39
CA ILE A 32 -18.76 1.86 -0.07
C ILE A 32 -18.58 3.36 -0.18
N GLU A 33 -19.63 4.11 0.15
CA GLU A 33 -19.57 5.57 0.21
C GLU A 33 -18.74 6.01 1.43
N GLY A 34 -18.10 7.19 1.34
CA GLY A 34 -17.29 7.74 2.42
C GLY A 34 -15.86 7.23 2.50
N GLY A 35 -15.31 6.69 1.41
CA GLY A 35 -13.87 6.39 1.31
C GLY A 35 -13.02 7.65 1.37
N MET A 36 -11.84 7.55 1.97
CA MET A 36 -10.86 8.64 2.01
C MET A 36 -9.94 8.61 0.79
N THR A 37 -9.55 9.78 0.34
CA THR A 37 -8.53 10.02 -0.67
C THR A 37 -7.16 10.19 -0.01
N LEU A 38 -6.09 10.13 -0.82
CA LEU A 38 -4.76 10.48 -0.33
C LEU A 38 -4.66 11.95 0.12
N GLY A 39 -5.49 12.84 -0.44
CA GLY A 39 -5.55 14.24 -0.01
C GLY A 39 -6.09 14.41 1.41
N ASP A 40 -7.02 13.55 1.83
CA ASP A 40 -7.71 13.69 3.13
C ASP A 40 -6.80 13.43 4.34
N ILE A 41 -5.67 12.72 4.14
CA ILE A 41 -4.75 12.38 5.23
C ILE A 41 -3.62 13.40 5.43
N LEU A 42 -3.47 14.36 4.50
CA LEU A 42 -2.35 15.29 4.52
C LEU A 42 -2.39 16.22 5.74
N ASP A 43 -1.22 16.44 6.34
CA ASP A 43 -1.04 17.43 7.40
C ASP A 43 -0.72 18.82 6.81
N THR A 44 -0.98 19.84 7.62
CA THR A 44 -0.57 21.22 7.38
C THR A 44 0.75 21.52 8.07
N ASP A 45 1.47 22.54 7.61
CA ASP A 45 2.73 23.00 8.23
C ASP A 45 3.81 21.91 8.39
N VAL A 46 4.00 21.08 7.36
CA VAL A 46 4.97 19.98 7.36
C VAL A 46 6.42 20.49 7.41
N GLU A 47 7.28 19.80 8.17
CA GLU A 47 8.69 20.18 8.30
C GLU A 47 9.47 20.15 6.97
N GLU A 48 10.41 21.09 6.82
CA GLU A 48 11.27 21.23 5.62
C GLU A 48 12.03 19.93 5.27
N SER A 49 12.32 19.10 6.27
CA SER A 49 13.03 17.83 6.13
C SER A 49 12.32 16.80 5.23
N PHE A 50 11.01 16.92 5.03
CA PHE A 50 10.22 16.03 4.17
C PHE A 50 10.16 16.49 2.71
N TYR A 51 10.56 17.73 2.41
CA TYR A 51 10.53 18.26 1.05
C TYR A 51 11.71 17.74 0.23
N ILE A 52 11.41 17.39 -1.03
CA ILE A 52 12.42 16.90 -1.96
C ILE A 52 13.26 18.07 -2.46
N LYS A 53 14.58 17.94 -2.30
CA LYS A 53 15.54 18.90 -2.84
C LYS A 53 15.58 18.83 -4.36
N ALA A 54 15.80 19.96 -5.02
CA ALA A 54 15.88 20.04 -6.48
C ALA A 54 16.96 19.10 -7.06
N GLU A 55 18.09 18.94 -6.38
CA GLU A 55 19.19 18.04 -6.76
C GLU A 55 18.79 16.55 -6.81
N ASP A 56 17.74 16.17 -6.07
CA ASP A 56 17.26 14.79 -6.01
C ASP A 56 16.11 14.51 -6.98
N LEU A 57 15.52 15.55 -7.59
CA LEU A 57 14.38 15.43 -8.48
C LEU A 57 14.64 14.49 -9.68
N PRO A 58 15.79 14.56 -10.39
CA PRO A 58 16.04 13.65 -11.51
C PRO A 58 16.08 12.17 -11.10
N LYS A 59 16.52 11.88 -9.86
CA LYS A 59 16.51 10.51 -9.34
C LYS A 59 15.09 10.02 -9.09
N TRP A 60 14.21 10.87 -8.58
CA TRP A 60 12.80 10.54 -8.40
C TRP A 60 12.11 10.30 -9.74
N GLU A 61 12.30 11.20 -10.71
CA GLU A 61 11.73 11.07 -12.06
C GLU A 61 12.15 9.75 -12.72
N TYR A 62 13.44 9.39 -12.66
CA TYR A 62 13.93 8.11 -13.19
C TYR A 62 13.36 6.88 -12.44
N MET A 63 13.25 6.95 -11.10
CA MET A 63 12.69 5.84 -10.32
C MET A 63 11.20 5.61 -10.59
N LYS A 64 10.45 6.70 -10.82
CA LYS A 64 8.99 6.69 -11.02
C LYS A 64 8.59 6.45 -12.48
N GLY A 65 9.43 6.87 -13.42
CA GLY A 65 9.22 6.71 -14.85
C GLY A 65 9.34 5.26 -15.32
N SER A 66 8.84 5.02 -16.53
CA SER A 66 9.02 3.74 -17.21
C SER A 66 10.47 3.57 -17.66
N LYS A 67 10.97 2.34 -17.64
CA LYS A 67 12.30 2.00 -18.16
C LYS A 67 12.31 0.62 -18.82
N SER A 68 13.15 0.50 -19.82
CA SER A 68 13.44 -0.74 -20.55
C SER A 68 14.94 -0.82 -20.76
N GLU A 69 15.60 -1.67 -20.01
CA GLU A 69 17.07 -1.71 -19.91
C GLU A 69 17.57 -3.15 -19.99
N MET A 70 18.68 -3.37 -20.70
CA MET A 70 19.38 -4.63 -20.63
C MET A 70 20.12 -4.71 -19.29
N ARG A 71 19.87 -5.74 -18.49
CA ARG A 71 20.54 -6.00 -17.22
C ARG A 71 21.29 -7.31 -17.27
N LYS A 72 22.33 -7.40 -16.45
CA LYS A 72 23.17 -8.59 -16.32
C LYS A 72 23.10 -9.10 -14.88
N THR A 73 22.87 -10.40 -14.69
CA THR A 73 22.94 -11.02 -13.37
C THR A 73 24.39 -11.09 -12.89
N ARG A 74 24.60 -11.43 -11.61
CA ARG A 74 25.94 -11.60 -11.03
C ARG A 74 26.74 -12.70 -11.73
N GLU A 75 26.04 -13.70 -12.24
CA GLU A 75 26.56 -14.88 -12.95
C GLU A 75 26.77 -14.61 -14.45
N GLY A 76 26.32 -13.43 -14.94
CA GLY A 76 26.57 -12.98 -16.30
C GLY A 76 25.42 -13.18 -17.30
N PHE A 77 24.23 -13.60 -16.86
CA PHE A 77 23.08 -13.75 -17.75
C PHE A 77 22.45 -12.40 -18.08
N GLU A 78 22.22 -12.13 -19.36
CA GLU A 78 21.57 -10.90 -19.80
C GLU A 78 20.05 -11.09 -19.89
N TYR A 79 19.30 -10.09 -19.41
CA TYR A 79 17.85 -10.08 -19.47
C TYR A 79 17.34 -8.65 -19.68
N ASN A 80 16.23 -8.53 -20.40
CA ASN A 80 15.52 -7.26 -20.55
C ASN A 80 14.71 -6.97 -19.30
N TYR A 81 15.11 -5.95 -18.55
CA TYR A 81 14.34 -5.42 -17.44
C TYR A 81 13.41 -4.33 -17.95
N THR A 82 12.10 -4.56 -17.85
CA THR A 82 11.06 -3.58 -18.19
C THR A 82 10.23 -3.26 -16.96
N GLU A 83 9.95 -1.98 -16.74
CA GLU A 83 9.13 -1.50 -15.64
C GLU A 83 8.28 -0.33 -16.14
N GLY A 84 6.97 -0.36 -15.85
CA GLY A 84 6.06 0.71 -16.22
C GLY A 84 6.21 1.95 -15.33
N ALA A 85 5.69 3.10 -15.79
CA ALA A 85 5.63 4.30 -14.97
C ALA A 85 4.57 4.18 -13.86
N ILE A 86 4.74 4.95 -12.79
CA ILE A 86 3.73 5.18 -11.75
C ILE A 86 3.49 6.67 -11.57
N PRO A 87 2.37 7.07 -10.94
CA PRO A 87 2.09 8.48 -10.67
C PRO A 87 3.26 9.17 -9.96
N PHE A 88 3.62 10.35 -10.49
CA PHE A 88 4.58 11.25 -9.90
C PHE A 88 4.23 12.69 -10.32
N PRO A 89 3.75 13.53 -9.39
CA PRO A 89 3.35 13.20 -8.01
C PRO A 89 2.16 12.22 -7.96
N GLU A 90 1.87 11.68 -6.77
CA GLU A 90 0.63 10.94 -6.52
C GLU A 90 -0.60 11.83 -6.73
N TYR A 91 -1.70 11.18 -7.09
CA TYR A 91 -3.00 11.84 -7.17
C TYR A 91 -3.61 11.98 -5.78
N LEU A 92 -4.02 13.19 -5.42
CA LEU A 92 -4.64 13.48 -4.13
C LEU A 92 -6.17 13.29 -4.13
N ASP A 93 -6.78 13.13 -5.31
CA ASP A 93 -8.24 13.08 -5.52
C ASP A 93 -8.82 11.66 -5.46
N ARG A 94 -8.01 10.67 -5.11
CA ARG A 94 -8.37 9.24 -5.14
C ARG A 94 -7.68 8.46 -4.02
N PRO A 95 -8.07 7.21 -3.76
CA PRO A 95 -7.41 6.36 -2.78
C PRO A 95 -5.91 6.21 -3.06
N SER A 96 -5.12 6.13 -2.00
CA SER A 96 -3.67 5.93 -2.11
C SER A 96 -3.33 4.57 -2.74
N ARG A 97 -2.13 4.49 -3.33
CA ARG A 97 -1.49 3.20 -3.58
C ARG A 97 -1.12 2.56 -2.24
N THR A 98 -0.86 1.25 -2.28
CA THR A 98 -0.37 0.51 -1.12
C THR A 98 0.97 1.08 -0.63
N MET A 99 1.02 1.40 0.67
CA MET A 99 2.27 1.70 1.37
C MET A 99 3.08 0.42 1.56
N LEU A 100 4.40 0.51 1.34
CA LEU A 100 5.30 -0.62 1.60
C LEU A 100 6.19 -0.29 2.80
N THR A 101 6.76 -1.33 3.41
CA THR A 101 7.74 -1.19 4.51
C THR A 101 8.98 -0.39 4.13
N SER A 102 9.24 -0.23 2.82
CA SER A 102 10.32 0.58 2.28
C SER A 102 9.99 2.08 2.18
N GLU A 103 8.81 2.54 2.63
CA GLU A 103 8.35 3.94 2.53
C GLU A 103 9.40 4.95 3.02
N SER A 104 10.14 4.61 4.08
CA SER A 104 11.20 5.48 4.62
C SER A 104 12.45 5.65 3.74
N THR A 105 12.52 4.95 2.61
CA THR A 105 13.67 4.96 1.70
C THR A 105 13.32 5.63 0.38
N LYS A 106 14.33 6.13 -0.35
CA LYS A 106 14.14 6.63 -1.71
C LYS A 106 14.06 5.45 -2.67
N ASN A 107 12.83 5.06 -3.02
CA ASN A 107 12.56 4.00 -3.98
C ASN A 107 11.30 4.33 -4.79
N ARG A 108 11.02 3.51 -5.80
CA ARG A 108 9.86 3.69 -6.68
C ARG A 108 8.52 3.72 -5.93
N SER A 109 8.31 2.82 -4.99
CA SER A 109 7.03 2.65 -4.29
C SER A 109 6.73 3.78 -3.30
N THR A 110 7.74 4.47 -2.79
CA THR A 110 7.60 5.59 -1.83
C THR A 110 6.71 6.69 -2.38
N HIS A 111 5.73 7.13 -1.59
CA HIS A 111 4.79 8.17 -1.99
C HIS A 111 5.49 9.53 -2.09
N VAL A 112 5.22 10.23 -3.19
CA VAL A 112 5.65 11.61 -3.39
C VAL A 112 4.45 12.41 -3.83
N ILE A 113 4.09 13.41 -3.04
CA ILE A 113 2.94 14.27 -3.31
C ILE A 113 3.39 15.68 -3.68
N LEU A 114 2.57 16.40 -4.44
CA LEU A 114 2.68 17.84 -4.60
C LEU A 114 1.86 18.47 -3.49
N ASP A 115 2.53 19.14 -2.55
CA ASP A 115 1.89 19.71 -1.37
C ASP A 115 0.96 20.86 -1.77
N PRO A 116 -0.35 20.78 -1.49
CA PRO A 116 -1.31 21.83 -1.85
C PRO A 116 -0.99 23.21 -1.24
N GLN A 117 -0.29 23.27 -0.10
CA GLN A 117 0.01 24.53 0.59
C GLN A 117 1.21 25.25 -0.03
N THR A 118 2.25 24.50 -0.37
CA THR A 118 3.55 25.06 -0.78
C THR A 118 3.83 24.90 -2.27
N ASN A 119 3.05 24.06 -2.95
CA ASN A 119 3.25 23.65 -4.34
C ASN A 119 4.64 23.04 -4.59
N ARG A 120 5.19 22.35 -3.57
CA ARG A 120 6.49 21.66 -3.61
C ARG A 120 6.30 20.16 -3.45
N LEU A 121 7.20 19.38 -4.04
CA LEU A 121 7.19 17.93 -3.90
C LEU A 121 7.73 17.52 -2.52
N ARG A 122 7.02 16.63 -1.82
CA ARG A 122 7.44 16.10 -0.52
C ARG A 122 7.03 14.64 -0.34
N LEU A 123 7.65 14.01 0.66
CA LEU A 123 7.27 12.69 1.16
C LEU A 123 6.11 12.80 2.15
N LEU A 124 5.42 11.68 2.36
CA LEU A 124 4.46 11.56 3.46
C LEU A 124 5.20 11.53 4.80
N THR A 125 4.67 12.20 5.81
CA THR A 125 5.17 12.14 7.19
C THR A 125 4.71 10.83 7.86
N PRO A 126 5.36 10.35 8.94
CA PRO A 126 4.86 9.19 9.67
C PRO A 126 3.43 9.36 10.17
N ARG A 127 3.05 10.59 10.55
CA ARG A 127 1.71 10.96 11.00
C ARG A 127 0.67 10.83 9.90
N GLU A 128 1.01 11.24 8.68
CA GLU A 128 0.19 11.02 7.48
C GLU A 128 0.06 9.53 7.15
N CYS A 129 1.14 8.74 7.32
CA CYS A 129 1.11 7.29 7.13
C CYS A 129 0.20 6.58 8.14
N GLU A 130 0.18 7.02 9.40
CA GLU A 130 -0.73 6.50 10.42
C GLU A 130 -2.19 6.72 10.06
N LYS A 131 -2.53 7.95 9.64
CA LYS A 131 -3.88 8.27 9.16
C LYS A 131 -4.26 7.46 7.94
N LEU A 132 -3.32 7.21 7.02
CA LEU A 132 -3.56 6.41 5.82
C LEU A 132 -4.03 4.99 6.16
N ASP A 133 -3.43 4.37 7.19
CA ASP A 133 -3.83 3.05 7.68
C ASP A 133 -5.00 3.10 8.70
N GLY A 134 -5.53 4.28 8.99
CA GLY A 134 -6.66 4.49 9.89
C GLY A 134 -6.31 4.49 11.39
N PHE A 135 -5.03 4.70 11.72
CA PHE A 135 -4.60 4.94 13.10
C PHE A 135 -4.76 6.42 13.47
N GLU A 136 -4.86 6.67 14.78
CA GLU A 136 -4.79 8.03 15.30
C GLU A 136 -3.43 8.66 14.97
N PRO A 137 -3.40 9.98 14.70
CA PRO A 137 -2.15 10.68 14.46
C PRO A 137 -1.20 10.54 15.66
N ASP A 138 0.07 10.24 15.40
CA ASP A 138 1.13 9.94 16.36
C ASP A 138 0.98 8.64 17.15
N TRP A 139 0.18 7.69 16.64
CA TRP A 139 0.04 6.35 17.21
C TRP A 139 1.39 5.63 17.44
N THR A 140 2.35 5.78 16.53
CA THR A 140 3.68 5.18 16.64
C THR A 140 4.71 6.10 17.28
N ALA A 141 4.34 7.28 17.77
CA ALA A 141 5.25 8.23 18.42
C ALA A 141 5.63 7.82 19.86
N THR A 142 6.09 6.59 20.04
CA THR A 142 6.45 6.01 21.35
C THR A 142 7.90 6.26 21.76
N GLY A 143 8.60 7.16 21.06
CA GLY A 143 10.06 7.35 21.15
C GLY A 143 10.86 6.47 20.18
N MET A 144 10.18 5.71 19.30
CA MET A 144 10.86 4.92 18.27
C MET A 144 11.44 5.80 17.13
N PRO A 145 12.49 5.34 16.43
CA PRO A 145 13.05 6.06 15.28
C PRO A 145 12.02 6.27 14.15
N LEU A 146 12.17 7.36 13.40
CA LEU A 146 11.32 7.71 12.25
C LEU A 146 11.14 6.55 11.27
N ARG A 147 12.24 5.87 10.91
CA ARG A 147 12.21 4.71 10.00
C ARG A 147 11.37 3.55 10.54
N THR A 148 11.38 3.35 11.85
CA THR A 148 10.58 2.31 12.51
C THR A 148 9.10 2.63 12.43
N ARG A 149 8.71 3.91 12.55
CA ARG A 149 7.32 4.35 12.36
C ARG A 149 6.79 3.97 10.98
N TYR A 150 7.52 4.28 9.91
CA TYR A 150 7.17 3.87 8.54
C TYR A 150 7.15 2.35 8.36
N PHE A 151 8.10 1.63 8.97
CA PHE A 151 8.14 0.17 8.90
C PHE A 151 6.91 -0.47 9.56
N CYS A 152 6.42 0.11 10.67
CA CYS A 152 5.19 -0.32 11.31
C CYS A 152 3.98 -0.13 10.38
N MET A 153 3.82 1.06 9.78
CA MET A 153 2.70 1.35 8.88
C MET A 153 2.73 0.49 7.61
N GLY A 154 3.89 0.32 6.98
CA GLY A 154 4.02 -0.56 5.81
C GLY A 154 3.73 -2.06 6.06
N ASN A 155 3.63 -2.51 7.32
CA ASN A 155 3.18 -3.85 7.69
C ASN A 155 1.79 -3.86 8.34
N ALA A 156 1.20 -2.70 8.60
CA ALA A 156 -0.05 -2.60 9.31
C ALA A 156 -1.22 -3.07 8.45
N LEU A 157 -2.29 -3.46 9.13
CA LEU A 157 -3.58 -3.68 8.50
C LEU A 157 -4.41 -2.41 8.65
N VAL A 158 -5.18 -2.06 7.62
CA VAL A 158 -6.05 -0.88 7.66
C VAL A 158 -7.12 -1.06 8.74
N VAL A 159 -7.13 -0.18 9.74
CA VAL A 159 -7.93 -0.31 10.97
C VAL A 159 -9.42 -0.50 10.65
N GLY A 160 -9.98 0.35 9.80
CA GLY A 160 -11.40 0.27 9.43
C GLY A 160 -11.77 -1.03 8.69
N LEU A 161 -10.82 -1.63 7.95
CA LEU A 161 -11.06 -2.92 7.30
C LEU A 161 -11.12 -4.05 8.33
N ILE A 162 -10.19 -4.05 9.29
CA ILE A 162 -10.15 -5.05 10.37
C ILE A 162 -11.35 -4.93 11.29
N GLU A 163 -11.79 -3.72 11.60
CA GLU A 163 -13.00 -3.51 12.38
C GLU A 163 -14.23 -4.11 11.69
N ARG A 164 -14.38 -3.91 10.37
CA ARG A 164 -15.48 -4.49 9.58
C ARG A 164 -15.44 -6.01 9.56
N MET A 165 -14.27 -6.61 9.34
CA MET A 165 -14.11 -8.06 9.41
C MET A 165 -14.47 -8.60 10.80
N GLY A 166 -14.03 -7.92 11.87
CA GLY A 166 -14.35 -8.27 13.25
C GLY A 166 -15.86 -8.24 13.54
N LYS A 167 -16.56 -7.21 13.05
CA LYS A 167 -18.03 -7.12 13.15
C LYS A 167 -18.73 -8.28 12.43
N SER A 168 -18.32 -8.62 11.21
CA SER A 168 -18.88 -9.76 10.47
C SER A 168 -18.63 -11.09 11.18
N LEU A 169 -17.44 -11.30 11.75
CA LEU A 169 -17.14 -12.49 12.54
C LEU A 169 -17.98 -12.57 13.81
N LEU A 170 -18.21 -11.44 14.48
CA LEU A 170 -19.05 -11.36 15.67
C LEU A 170 -20.52 -11.70 15.37
N GLU A 171 -21.06 -11.19 14.25
CA GLU A 171 -22.40 -11.53 13.77
C GLU A 171 -22.53 -13.04 13.51
N PHE A 172 -21.59 -13.60 12.75
CA PHE A 172 -21.52 -15.04 12.49
C PHE A 172 -21.47 -15.84 13.81
N ALA A 173 -20.59 -15.47 14.74
CA ALA A 173 -20.44 -16.21 15.98
C ALA A 173 -21.69 -16.14 16.88
N LYS A 174 -22.47 -15.05 16.82
CA LYS A 174 -23.78 -14.94 17.49
C LYS A 174 -24.83 -15.84 16.83
N GLU A 175 -24.95 -15.81 15.51
CA GLU A 175 -25.90 -16.62 14.75
C GLU A 175 -25.75 -18.11 15.04
N TYR A 176 -24.51 -18.59 15.05
CA TYR A 176 -24.18 -20.00 15.30
C TYR A 176 -23.97 -20.33 16.79
N LYS A 177 -24.27 -19.40 17.71
CA LYS A 177 -24.14 -19.57 19.17
C LYS A 177 -22.76 -20.08 19.60
N LEU A 178 -21.71 -19.63 18.90
CA LEU A 178 -20.31 -20.01 19.17
C LEU A 178 -19.74 -19.22 20.35
N LEU A 179 -20.37 -18.11 20.72
CA LEU A 179 -19.97 -17.30 21.87
C LEU A 179 -20.73 -17.76 23.12
N LYS A 180 -19.97 -18.13 24.15
CA LYS A 180 -20.49 -18.29 25.52
C LYS A 180 -20.42 -16.92 26.21
N ILE A 181 -21.33 -16.01 25.89
CA ILE A 181 -21.49 -14.75 26.64
C ILE A 181 -22.74 -14.86 27.49
#